data_AF-A0A3P7PD04-F1
#
_entry.id   AF-A0A3P7PD04-F1
#
_cell.length_a   1.000
_cell.length_b   1.000
_cell.length_c   1.000
_cell.angle_alpha   90.00
_cell.angle_beta   90.00
_cell.angle_gamma   90.00
#
_symmetry.space_group_name_H-M   'P 1'
#
loop_
_entity.id
_entity.type
_entity.pdbx_description
1 polymer ?
#
loop_
_entity_poly.entity_id
_entity_poly.type
_entity_poly.pdbx_seq_one_letter_code
_entity_poly.pdbx_strand_id
1 'polypeptide(L)'
;MICRSCGHTVVDKVLLANVRSKLALRSYNMTILGRNQLVQVFENPVPESFDVITASSADLKLQGKAYMHATWFPGFEWTVGMCPHCSAHLGWLVSAF
;
A
#
# COMPACT_ATOMS: atom_id res chain seq x y z
N MET A 1 -4.71 -6.63 -9.59
CA MET A 1 -3.28 -6.70 -9.25
C MET A 1 -3.03 -8.01 -8.55
N ILE A 2 -1.90 -8.63 -8.86
CA ILE A 2 -1.55 -9.96 -8.37
C ILE A 2 -0.33 -9.89 -7.45
N CYS A 3 -0.21 -10.86 -6.55
CA CYS A 3 1.01 -11.12 -5.82
C CYS A 3 2.09 -11.55 -6.81
N ARG A 4 3.22 -10.82 -6.83
CA ARG A 4 4.33 -11.13 -7.73
C ARG A 4 4.97 -12.49 -7.46
N SER A 5 4.88 -12.98 -6.22
CA SER A 5 5.51 -14.24 -5.82
C SER A 5 4.70 -15.49 -6.19
N CYS A 6 3.36 -15.43 -6.18
CA CYS A 6 2.51 -16.61 -6.40
C CYS A 6 1.36 -16.44 -7.40
N GLY A 7 1.14 -15.23 -7.92
CA GLY A 7 0.07 -14.95 -8.88
C GLY A 7 -1.32 -14.74 -8.28
N HIS A 8 -1.51 -14.88 -6.96
CA HIS A 8 -2.79 -14.66 -6.30
C HIS A 8 -3.33 -13.24 -6.52
N THR A 9 -4.62 -13.08 -6.81
CA THR A 9 -5.23 -11.74 -7.00
C THR A 9 -5.40 -11.05 -5.66
N VAL A 10 -4.75 -9.89 -5.49
CA VAL A 10 -4.73 -9.12 -4.23
C VAL A 10 -5.74 -7.97 -4.27
N VAL A 11 -5.86 -7.27 -5.41
CA VAL A 11 -6.70 -6.07 -5.55
C VAL A 11 -7.39 -6.08 -6.91
N ASP A 12 -8.71 -5.89 -6.96
CA ASP A 12 -9.39 -5.64 -8.24
C ASP A 12 -9.15 -4.19 -8.72
N LYS A 13 -9.08 -3.98 -10.03
CA LYS A 13 -8.89 -2.64 -10.62
C LYS A 13 -9.93 -1.62 -10.15
N VAL A 14 -11.16 -2.03 -9.85
CA VAL A 14 -12.24 -1.11 -9.40
C VAL A 14 -11.99 -0.57 -7.99
N LEU A 15 -11.18 -1.26 -7.20
CA LEU A 15 -10.84 -0.88 -5.83
C LEU A 15 -9.62 0.04 -5.76
N LEU A 16 -8.94 0.28 -6.89
CA LEU A 16 -7.83 1.23 -6.95
C LEU A 16 -8.35 2.66 -6.71
N ALA A 17 -7.71 3.36 -5.77
CA ALA A 17 -8.05 4.71 -5.35
C ALA A 17 -6.83 5.63 -5.41
N ASN A 18 -7.04 6.94 -5.45
CA ASN A 18 -5.98 7.95 -5.45
C ASN A 18 -6.06 8.77 -4.16
N VAL A 19 -5.57 8.21 -3.06
CA VAL A 19 -5.49 8.90 -1.77
C VAL A 19 -4.11 9.52 -1.63
N ARG A 20 -4.05 10.86 -1.67
CA ARG A 20 -2.80 11.60 -1.55
C ARG A 20 -2.39 11.78 -0.09
N SER A 21 -1.13 11.55 0.21
CA SER A 21 -0.49 11.99 1.44
C SER A 21 0.34 13.26 1.21
N LYS A 22 0.39 14.13 2.22
CA LYS A 22 1.29 15.30 2.27
C LYS A 22 2.73 14.93 2.57
N LEU A 23 3.00 13.70 3.03
CA LEU A 23 4.33 13.22 3.41
C LEU A 23 5.08 12.53 2.27
N ALA A 24 4.48 12.44 1.07
CA ALA A 24 5.15 11.87 -0.09
C ALA A 24 6.33 12.75 -0.53
N LEU A 25 7.51 12.16 -0.72
CA LEU A 25 8.71 12.86 -1.20
C LEU A 25 8.49 13.41 -2.62
N ARG A 26 7.84 12.61 -3.45
CA ARG A 26 7.35 13.01 -4.78
C ARG A 26 6.14 12.16 -5.15
N SER A 27 5.38 12.60 -6.14
CA SER A 27 4.28 11.82 -6.69
C SER A 27 4.22 11.98 -8.20
N TYR A 28 3.77 10.94 -8.87
CA TYR A 28 3.57 10.94 -10.32
C TYR A 28 2.40 10.04 -10.69
N ASN A 29 1.86 10.25 -11.88
CA ASN A 29 0.75 9.47 -12.39
C ASN A 29 1.29 8.35 -13.29
N MET A 30 0.74 7.15 -13.15
CA MET A 30 1.07 6.00 -13.98
C MET A 30 -0.18 5.22 -14.34
N THR A 31 -0.25 4.71 -15.57
CA THR A 31 -1.35 3.83 -15.98
C THR A 31 -1.16 2.44 -15.39
N ILE A 32 -2.02 2.06 -14.45
CA ILE A 32 -2.02 0.74 -13.79
C ILE A 32 -3.38 0.10 -14.03
N LEU A 33 -3.38 -1.08 -14.66
CA LEU A 33 -4.61 -1.82 -15.00
C LEU A 33 -5.65 -0.96 -15.76
N GLY A 34 -5.15 -0.10 -16.67
CA GLY A 34 -5.97 0.82 -17.47
C GLY A 34 -6.53 2.03 -16.72
N ARG A 35 -6.10 2.27 -15.47
CA ARG A 35 -6.51 3.42 -14.66
C ARG A 35 -5.33 4.36 -14.44
N ASN A 36 -5.59 5.65 -14.40
CA ASN A 36 -4.59 6.65 -14.04
C ASN A 36 -4.40 6.66 -12.52
N GLN A 37 -3.32 6.02 -12.04
CA GLN A 37 -3.03 5.85 -10.62
C GLN A 37 -1.97 6.82 -10.14
N LEU A 38 -2.24 7.43 -8.99
CA LEU A 38 -1.30 8.24 -8.25
C LEU A 38 -0.30 7.33 -7.55
N VAL A 39 0.93 7.34 -8.03
CA VAL A 39 2.08 6.70 -7.37
C VAL A 39 2.76 7.75 -6.49
N GLN A 40 3.03 7.38 -5.24
CA GLN A 40 3.65 8.24 -4.24
C GLN A 40 4.91 7.57 -3.71
N VAL A 41 6.00 8.32 -3.70
CA VAL A 41 7.29 7.82 -3.21
C VAL A 41 7.44 8.22 -1.75
N PHE A 42 7.71 7.24 -0.91
CA PHE A 42 7.96 7.44 0.51
C PHE A 42 9.26 6.76 0.92
N GLU A 43 9.88 7.25 1.99
CA GLU A 43 10.97 6.57 2.69
C GLU A 43 10.44 6.08 4.04
N ASN A 44 10.82 4.87 4.42
CA ASN A 44 10.61 4.36 5.77
C ASN A 44 11.74 4.87 6.72
N PRO A 45 11.69 4.58 8.03
CA PRO A 45 12.75 4.98 8.97
C PRO A 45 14.13 4.38 8.71
N VAL A 46 14.25 3.35 7.85
CA VAL A 46 15.51 2.71 7.47
C VAL A 46 15.71 2.94 5.99
N PRO A 47 16.42 4.01 5.57
CA PRO A 47 16.29 4.75 4.30
C PRO A 47 16.08 3.88 3.04
N GLU A 48 14.88 3.32 2.93
CA GLU A 48 14.42 2.46 1.84
C GLU A 48 13.17 3.12 1.27
N SER A 49 13.20 3.32 -0.04
CA SER A 49 12.13 4.02 -0.74
C SER A 49 11.11 3.04 -1.31
N PHE A 50 9.84 3.39 -1.21
CA PHE A 50 8.73 2.62 -1.74
C PHE A 50 7.86 3.48 -2.66
N ASP A 51 7.56 2.92 -3.84
CA ASP A 51 6.53 3.44 -4.73
C ASP A 51 5.19 2.84 -4.32
N VAL A 52 4.32 3.68 -3.75
CA VAL A 52 3.08 3.27 -3.11
C VAL A 52 1.88 3.77 -3.91
N ILE A 53 0.92 2.89 -4.12
CA ILE A 53 -0.42 3.18 -4.61
C ILE A 53 -1.44 2.79 -3.56
N THR A 54 -2.63 3.37 -3.65
CA THR A 54 -3.70 3.13 -2.69
C THR A 54 -4.86 2.35 -3.30
N ALA A 55 -5.50 1.53 -2.49
CA ALA A 55 -6.73 0.82 -2.82
C ALA A 55 -7.68 0.88 -1.63
N SER A 56 -8.99 0.90 -1.90
CA SER A 56 -10.01 0.90 -0.84
C SER A 56 -10.15 -0.45 -0.15
N SER A 57 -9.73 -1.54 -0.80
CA SER A 57 -9.72 -2.88 -0.24
C SER A 57 -8.69 -3.76 -0.96
N ALA A 58 -8.18 -4.77 -0.26
CA ALA A 58 -7.20 -5.74 -0.72
C ALA A 58 -7.35 -7.05 0.06
N ASP A 59 -7.10 -8.18 -0.59
CA ASP A 59 -7.01 -9.48 0.07
C ASP A 59 -5.62 -9.67 0.70
N LEU A 60 -5.55 -9.46 2.02
CA LEU A 60 -4.31 -9.44 2.79
C LEU A 60 -4.45 -10.26 4.08
N LYS A 61 -3.39 -10.99 4.42
CA LYS A 61 -3.16 -11.51 5.78
C LYS A 61 -2.37 -10.46 6.56
N LEU A 62 -2.96 -9.90 7.61
CA LEU A 62 -2.28 -8.91 8.46
C LEU A 62 -1.26 -9.60 9.37
N GLN A 63 -0.09 -8.98 9.52
CA GLN A 63 0.98 -9.46 10.38
C GLN A 63 1.33 -8.43 11.45
N GLY A 64 1.25 -8.86 12.73
CA GLY A 64 1.57 -8.02 13.88
C GLY A 64 0.42 -7.10 14.28
N LYS A 65 0.75 -6.11 15.11
CA LYS A 65 -0.17 -5.06 15.55
C LYS A 65 -0.11 -3.84 14.64
N ALA A 66 -1.08 -2.94 14.78
CA ALA A 66 -1.04 -1.64 14.13
C ALA A 66 -0.05 -0.68 14.81
N TYR A 67 0.53 0.22 14.03
CA TYR A 67 1.50 1.22 14.47
C TYR A 67 1.14 2.60 13.94
N MET A 68 1.16 3.62 14.81
CA MET A 68 1.08 5.03 14.41
C MET A 68 2.45 5.62 14.06
N HIS A 69 3.52 5.08 14.64
CA HIS A 69 4.87 5.59 14.44
C HIS A 69 5.28 5.46 12.97
N ALA A 70 5.92 6.50 12.42
CA ALA A 70 6.36 6.56 11.03
C ALA A 70 5.25 6.30 9.99
N THR A 71 4.00 6.65 10.32
CA THR A 71 2.91 6.60 9.32
C THR A 71 3.15 7.60 8.19
N TRP A 72 2.93 7.15 6.95
CA TRP A 72 2.89 8.04 5.79
C TRP A 72 1.54 8.76 5.66
N PHE A 73 0.51 8.37 6.41
CA PHE A 73 -0.81 8.99 6.37
C PHE A 73 -1.14 9.57 7.76
N PRO A 74 -0.97 10.89 7.96
CA PRO A 74 -1.19 11.51 9.27
C PRO A 74 -2.60 11.24 9.81
N GLY A 75 -2.68 10.80 11.07
CA GLY A 75 -3.94 10.42 11.71
C GLY A 75 -4.40 8.99 11.41
N PHE A 76 -3.54 8.17 10.80
CA PHE A 76 -3.83 6.76 10.55
C PHE A 76 -2.70 5.89 11.08
N GLU A 77 -3.06 4.69 11.51
CA GLU A 77 -2.13 3.62 11.83
C GLU A 77 -1.93 2.69 10.63
N TRP A 78 -0.80 1.97 10.62
CA TRP A 78 -0.49 0.98 9.60
C TRP A 78 -0.23 -0.40 10.20
N THR A 79 -0.68 -1.44 9.49
CA THR A 79 -0.39 -2.85 9.80
C THR A 79 0.23 -3.53 8.58
N VAL A 80 1.25 -4.34 8.77
CA VAL A 80 1.92 -5.08 7.67
C VAL A 80 0.92 -6.02 6.99
N GLY A 81 0.81 -5.91 5.66
CA GLY A 81 -0.04 -6.73 4.81
C GLY A 81 0.76 -7.76 4.02
N MET A 82 0.46 -9.04 4.26
CA MET A 82 1.11 -10.18 3.62
C MET A 82 0.16 -10.87 2.65
N CYS A 83 0.71 -11.55 1.64
CA CYS A 83 -0.06 -12.42 0.77
C CYS A 83 -0.65 -13.58 1.59
N PRO A 84 -1.98 -13.82 1.55
CA PRO A 84 -2.58 -14.93 2.29
C PRO A 84 -2.11 -16.31 1.80
N HIS A 85 -1.64 -16.42 0.55
CA HIS A 85 -1.23 -17.69 -0.05
C HIS A 85 0.25 -18.03 0.15
N CYS A 86 1.16 -17.06 0.02
CA CYS A 86 2.61 -17.31 0.06
C CYS A 86 3.35 -16.53 1.15
N SER A 87 2.65 -15.72 1.94
CA SER A 87 3.23 -14.85 2.98
C SER A 87 4.30 -13.88 2.47
N ALA A 88 4.33 -13.56 1.17
CA ALA A 88 5.15 -12.45 0.67
C ALA A 88 4.61 -11.10 1.18
N HIS A 89 5.49 -10.16 1.50
CA HIS A 89 5.11 -8.78 1.83
C HIS A 89 4.49 -8.08 0.62
N LEU A 90 3.31 -7.48 0.79
CA LEU A 90 2.56 -6.82 -0.29
C LEU A 90 2.34 -5.32 -0.06
N GLY A 91 2.42 -4.86 1.19
CA GLY A 91 2.19 -3.46 1.55
C GLY A 91 1.64 -3.35 2.96
N TRP A 92 0.76 -2.36 3.18
CA TRP A 92 0.24 -2.03 4.51
C TRP A 92 -1.26 -1.74 4.45
N LEU A 93 -2.00 -2.23 5.44
CA LEU A 93 -3.34 -1.73 5.73
C LEU A 93 -3.20 -0.42 6.50
N VAL A 94 -3.89 0.63 6.05
CA VAL A 94 -3.94 1.94 6.71
C VAL A 94 -5.36 2.16 7.23
N SER A 95 -5.51 2.32 8.55
CA SER A 95 -6.81 2.46 9.23
C SER A 95 -6.85 3.68 10.15
N ALA A 96 -8.04 4.25 10.31
CA ALA A 96 -8.28 5.28 11.33
C ALA A 96 -8.22 4.63 12.72
N PHE A 97 -7.79 5.42 13.71
CA PHE A 97 -7.74 5.04 15.12
C PHE A 97 -9.09 5.14 15.81
#